data_AF-A0A5A5T6A4-F1
#
_entry.id   AF-A0A5A5T6A4-F1
#
_cell.length_a   1.000
_cell.length_b   1.000
_cell.length_c   1.000
_cell.angle_alpha   90.00
_cell.angle_beta   90.00
_cell.angle_gamma   90.00
#
_symmetry.space_group_name_H-M   'P 1'
#
loop_
_entity.id
_entity.type
_entity.pdbx_description
1 polymer ?
#
loop_
_entity_poly.entity_id
_entity_poly.type
_entity_poly.pdbx_seq_one_letter_code
_entity_poly.pdbx_strand_id
1 'polypeptide(L)'
;MATAVQQPDSGKIAFRQGLIYGIAIAVINFLLGLVASFAHVSVLSFFTYLISLVGFFVVGFQSAKATGKVSTGTLAGLWAGLISGLISLIIGIISLFTGGTTSYQNIINQSASQSHVSSSTIQSALIIVGIVVLVIGLAIGLGIGAGLGALGGLAGKNHSRVVAAPANYPDSGAYPNSTPYPDSNADPNGGPYPASTPDPNGGPYPASTPDQS
;
A
#
# COMPACT_ATOMS: atom_id res chain seq x y z
N MET A 1 -32.50 -18.56 3.19
CA MET A 1 -32.03 -17.37 2.45
C MET A 1 -30.60 -17.09 2.88
N ALA A 2 -29.61 -17.39 2.04
CA ALA A 2 -28.22 -17.07 2.33
C ALA A 2 -28.00 -15.57 2.09
N THR A 3 -27.67 -14.81 3.13
CA THR A 3 -27.25 -13.42 2.98
C THR A 3 -25.93 -13.40 2.23
N ALA A 4 -25.94 -12.88 1.00
CA ALA A 4 -24.72 -12.68 0.23
C ALA A 4 -23.75 -11.82 1.04
N VAL A 5 -22.61 -12.39 1.44
CA VAL A 5 -21.58 -11.65 2.17
C VAL A 5 -20.97 -10.67 1.18
N GLN A 6 -21.35 -9.41 1.30
CA GLN A 6 -20.87 -8.32 0.45
C GLN A 6 -19.34 -8.20 0.65
N GLN A 7 -18.55 -8.53 -0.38
CA GLN A 7 -17.10 -8.39 -0.29
C GLN A 7 -16.75 -6.91 -0.02
N PRO A 8 -15.88 -6.62 0.98
CA PRO A 8 -15.42 -5.26 1.22
C PRO A 8 -14.78 -4.67 -0.04
N ASP A 9 -15.19 -3.46 -0.40
CA ASP A 9 -14.65 -2.72 -1.55
C ASP A 9 -13.18 -2.35 -1.27
N SER A 10 -12.28 -3.26 -1.68
CA SER A 10 -10.84 -3.18 -1.42
C SER A 10 -10.19 -1.95 -2.05
N GLY A 11 -10.75 -1.40 -3.13
CA GLY A 11 -10.22 -0.21 -3.80
C GLY A 11 -10.43 1.05 -2.96
N LYS A 12 -11.64 1.23 -2.43
CA LYS A 12 -11.99 2.37 -1.58
C LYS A 12 -11.16 2.39 -0.28
N ILE A 13 -10.90 1.20 0.29
CA ILE A 13 -10.05 1.07 1.50
C ILE A 13 -8.60 1.44 1.18
N ALA A 14 -8.03 0.90 0.09
CA ALA A 14 -6.67 1.20 -0.33
C ALA A 14 -6.46 2.70 -0.56
N PHE A 15 -7.40 3.35 -1.26
CA PHE A 15 -7.35 4.78 -1.54
C PHE A 15 -7.42 5.62 -0.25
N ARG A 16 -8.38 5.33 0.63
CA ARG A 16 -8.55 6.08 1.89
C ARG A 16 -7.32 5.98 2.79
N GLN A 17 -6.77 4.77 2.92
CA GLN A 17 -5.55 4.56 3.72
C GLN A 17 -4.34 5.23 3.07
N GLY A 18 -4.13 5.03 1.77
CA GLY A 18 -3.05 5.67 1.02
C GLY A 18 -3.09 7.19 1.10
N LEU A 19 -4.28 7.81 1.06
CA LEU A 19 -4.47 9.25 1.19
C LEU A 19 -4.10 9.79 2.57
N ILE A 20 -4.65 9.20 3.63
CA ILE A 20 -4.41 9.65 5.01
C ILE A 20 -2.93 9.56 5.35
N TYR A 21 -2.32 8.42 5.06
CA TYR A 21 -0.89 8.23 5.36
C TYR A 21 0.02 8.99 4.41
N GLY A 22 -0.34 9.14 3.14
CA GLY A 22 0.41 9.95 2.18
C GLY A 22 0.51 11.41 2.65
N ILE A 23 -0.60 11.98 3.13
CA ILE A 23 -0.61 13.33 3.72
C ILE A 23 0.22 13.37 5.01
N ALA A 24 0.05 12.40 5.91
CA ALA A 24 0.81 12.35 7.17
C ALA A 24 2.33 12.29 6.93
N ILE A 25 2.78 11.43 6.02
CA ILE A 25 4.19 11.32 5.64
C ILE A 25 4.69 12.63 5.02
N ALA A 26 3.90 13.26 4.15
CA ALA A 26 4.27 14.54 3.55
C ALA A 26 4.45 15.66 4.59
N VAL A 27 3.54 15.75 5.56
CA VAL A 27 3.62 16.72 6.66
C VAL A 27 4.85 16.46 7.53
N ILE A 28 5.10 15.20 7.91
CA ILE A 28 6.28 14.83 8.69
C ILE A 28 7.56 15.19 7.94
N ASN A 29 7.66 14.84 6.66
CA ASN A 29 8.83 15.15 5.83
C ASN A 29 9.02 16.66 5.68
N PHE A 30 7.95 17.42 5.54
CA PHE A 30 8.01 18.87 5.48
C PHE A 30 8.54 19.48 6.78
N LEU A 31 8.00 19.07 7.93
CA LEU A 31 8.45 19.55 9.24
C LEU A 31 9.91 19.19 9.50
N LEU A 32 10.31 17.95 9.21
CA LEU A 32 11.70 17.51 9.35
C LEU A 32 12.64 18.24 8.38
N GLY A 33 12.20 18.49 7.14
CA GLY A 33 12.94 19.26 6.16
C GLY A 33 13.15 20.72 6.59
N LEU A 34 12.13 21.30 7.24
CA LEU A 34 12.21 22.64 7.81
C LEU A 34 13.23 22.68 8.96
N VAL A 35 13.17 21.72 9.89
CA VAL A 35 14.16 21.59 10.98
C VAL A 35 15.57 21.37 10.43
N ALA A 36 15.75 20.50 9.45
CA ALA A 36 17.05 20.24 8.84
C ALA A 36 17.62 21.48 8.14
N SER A 37 16.76 22.29 7.52
CA SER A 37 17.15 23.56 6.90
C SER A 37 17.68 24.55 7.93
N PHE A 38 17.05 24.66 9.10
CA PHE A 38 17.52 25.54 10.19
C PHE A 38 18.76 25.01 10.89
N ALA A 39 18.90 23.69 11.03
CA ALA A 39 20.00 23.08 11.78
C ALA A 39 21.24 22.77 10.91
N HIS A 40 21.14 22.85 9.58
CA HIS A 40 22.19 22.53 8.61
C HIS A 40 22.78 21.11 8.77
N VAL A 41 21.98 20.16 9.27
CA VAL A 41 22.43 18.80 9.57
C VAL A 41 22.05 17.84 8.43
N SER A 42 23.00 17.51 7.57
CA SER A 42 22.76 16.58 6.44
C SER A 42 22.39 15.16 6.89
N VAL A 43 22.81 14.75 8.09
CA VAL A 43 22.45 13.45 8.69
C VAL A 43 20.94 13.31 8.90
N LEU A 44 20.21 14.40 9.18
CA LEU A 44 18.76 14.33 9.35
C LEU A 44 18.05 13.85 8.08
N SER A 45 18.56 14.22 6.89
CA SER A 45 17.96 13.82 5.62
C SER A 45 17.93 12.30 5.44
N PHE A 46 18.96 11.60 5.91
CA PHE A 46 19.01 10.14 5.87
C PHE A 46 17.95 9.51 6.79
N PHE A 47 17.77 10.04 8.01
CA PHE A 47 16.73 9.57 8.92
C PHE A 47 15.33 9.86 8.40
N THR A 48 15.08 11.03 7.82
CA THR A 48 13.81 11.38 7.16
C THR A 48 13.49 10.41 6.03
N TYR A 49 14.50 10.04 5.24
CA TYR A 49 14.36 9.04 4.20
C TYR A 49 13.99 7.66 4.78
N LEU A 50 14.70 7.18 5.81
CA LEU A 50 14.37 5.91 6.48
C LEU A 50 12.96 5.90 7.08
N ILE A 51 12.54 6.98 7.73
CA ILE A 51 11.19 7.13 8.29
C ILE A 51 10.14 7.02 7.16
N SER A 52 10.41 7.63 6.01
CA SER A 52 9.53 7.53 4.84
C SER A 52 9.41 6.09 4.34
N LEU A 53 10.52 5.34 4.28
CA LEU A 53 10.49 3.92 3.88
C LEU A 53 9.65 3.08 4.85
N VAL A 54 9.85 3.26 6.15
CA VAL A 54 9.04 2.59 7.19
C VAL A 54 7.58 2.97 7.05
N GLY A 55 7.28 4.25 6.80
CA GLY A 55 5.93 4.74 6.53
C GLY A 55 5.26 3.99 5.37
N PHE A 56 5.90 3.91 4.21
CA PHE A 56 5.35 3.19 3.04
C PHE A 56 5.10 1.71 3.34
N PHE A 57 6.01 1.06 4.05
CA PHE A 57 5.84 -0.33 4.48
C PHE A 57 4.64 -0.52 5.41
N VAL A 58 4.51 0.34 6.44
CA VAL A 58 3.41 0.28 7.42
C VAL A 58 2.05 0.49 6.76
N VAL A 59 1.96 1.40 5.78
CA VAL A 59 0.74 1.63 5.00
C VAL A 59 0.34 0.39 4.21
N GLY A 60 1.30 -0.24 3.53
CA GLY A 60 1.08 -1.48 2.81
C GLY A 60 0.60 -2.61 3.72
N PHE A 61 1.26 -2.75 4.88
CA PHE A 61 0.93 -3.74 5.91
C PHE A 61 -0.49 -3.58 6.44
N GLN A 62 -0.85 -2.38 6.90
CA GLN A 62 -2.19 -2.15 7.46
C GLN A 62 -3.30 -2.33 6.43
N SER A 63 -3.07 -1.88 5.20
CA SER A 63 -4.06 -1.99 4.13
C SER A 63 -4.32 -3.45 3.75
N ALA A 64 -3.28 -4.26 3.61
CA ALA A 64 -3.43 -5.69 3.32
C ALA A 64 -3.97 -6.49 4.51
N LYS A 65 -3.67 -6.09 5.75
CA LYS A 65 -4.27 -6.69 6.95
C LYS A 65 -5.79 -6.51 6.97
N ALA A 66 -6.28 -5.36 6.48
CA ALA A 66 -7.70 -5.05 6.42
C ALA A 66 -8.45 -5.80 5.30
N THR A 67 -7.80 -6.12 4.17
CA THR A 67 -8.46 -6.72 3.00
C THR A 67 -8.05 -8.16 2.69
N GLY A 68 -6.96 -8.65 3.26
CA GLY A 68 -6.34 -9.94 2.92
C GLY A 68 -5.68 -9.99 1.54
N LYS A 69 -5.55 -8.85 0.84
CA LYS A 69 -5.01 -8.78 -0.53
C LYS A 69 -3.72 -7.98 -0.58
N VAL A 70 -2.69 -8.56 -1.19
CA VAL A 70 -1.38 -7.89 -1.42
C VAL A 70 -1.54 -6.69 -2.33
N SER A 71 -2.41 -6.79 -3.35
CA SER A 71 -2.69 -5.69 -4.28
C SER A 71 -3.22 -4.44 -3.58
N THR A 72 -3.96 -4.58 -2.47
CA THR A 72 -4.38 -3.45 -1.64
C THR A 72 -3.19 -2.75 -1.00
N GLY A 73 -2.20 -3.52 -0.50
CA GLY A 73 -0.98 -2.97 0.07
C GLY A 73 -0.12 -2.23 -0.96
N THR A 74 0.06 -2.82 -2.15
CA THR A 74 0.77 -2.18 -3.27
C THR A 74 0.07 -0.88 -3.70
N LEU A 75 -1.25 -0.91 -3.88
CA LEU A 75 -2.01 0.26 -4.31
C LEU A 75 -1.97 1.36 -3.25
N ALA A 76 -2.07 1.02 -1.96
CA ALA A 76 -1.96 1.99 -0.88
C ALA A 76 -0.57 2.63 -0.81
N GLY A 77 0.50 1.85 -1.00
CA GLY A 77 1.88 2.36 -1.09
C GLY A 77 2.10 3.26 -2.30
N LEU A 78 1.52 2.93 -3.45
CA LEU A 78 1.54 3.76 -4.65
C LEU A 78 0.84 5.11 -4.40
N TRP A 79 -0.36 5.11 -3.82
CA TRP A 79 -1.08 6.34 -3.48
C TRP A 79 -0.33 7.19 -2.46
N ALA A 80 0.23 6.57 -1.42
CA ALA A 80 1.03 7.27 -0.43
C ALA A 80 2.27 7.91 -1.07
N GLY A 81 2.99 7.17 -1.93
CA GLY A 81 4.15 7.67 -2.68
C GLY A 81 3.78 8.78 -3.66
N LEU A 82 2.64 8.68 -4.34
CA LEU A 82 2.16 9.68 -5.29
C LEU A 82 1.84 11.00 -4.58
N ILE A 83 1.07 10.93 -3.49
CA ILE A 83 0.63 12.13 -2.77
C ILE A 83 1.81 12.81 -2.09
N SER A 84 2.65 12.05 -1.38
CA SER A 84 3.83 12.60 -0.73
C SER A 84 4.85 13.13 -1.75
N GLY A 85 5.03 12.44 -2.87
CA GLY A 85 5.88 12.87 -3.98
C GLY A 85 5.37 14.15 -4.63
N LEU A 86 4.06 14.27 -4.87
CA LEU A 86 3.46 15.48 -5.46
C LEU A 86 3.58 16.69 -4.53
N ILE A 87 3.36 16.51 -3.23
CA ILE A 87 3.58 17.57 -2.23
C ILE A 87 5.05 17.99 -2.20
N SER A 88 5.97 17.01 -2.20
CA SER A 88 7.42 17.28 -2.23
C SER A 88 7.85 17.96 -3.53
N LEU A 89 7.25 17.61 -4.67
CA LEU A 89 7.47 18.24 -5.96
C LEU A 89 7.09 19.73 -5.90
N ILE A 90 5.90 20.04 -5.38
CA ILE A 90 5.42 21.42 -5.24
C ILE A 90 6.37 22.22 -4.34
N ILE A 91 6.74 21.67 -3.18
CA ILE A 91 7.68 22.32 -2.25
C ILE A 91 9.05 22.51 -2.91
N GLY A 92 9.54 21.51 -3.66
CA GLY A 92 10.80 21.57 -4.40
C GLY A 92 10.80 22.66 -5.46
N ILE A 93 9.71 22.78 -6.23
CA ILE A 93 9.51 23.86 -7.21
C ILE A 93 9.53 25.21 -6.51
N ILE A 94 8.74 25.40 -5.44
CA ILE A 94 8.73 26.65 -4.67
C ILE A 94 10.14 26.98 -4.17
N SER A 95 10.85 25.99 -3.60
CA SER A 95 12.21 26.17 -3.07
C SER A 95 13.21 26.53 -4.17
N LEU A 96 13.06 25.96 -5.38
CA LEU A 96 13.91 26.27 -6.53
C LEU A 96 13.76 27.74 -6.97
N PHE A 97 12.53 28.27 -6.95
CA PHE A 97 12.25 29.66 -7.32
C PHE A 97 12.47 30.67 -6.18
N THR A 98 12.28 30.27 -4.92
CA THR A 98 12.34 31.16 -3.75
C THR A 98 13.69 31.10 -3.02
N GLY A 99 14.25 29.92 -2.81
CA GLY A 99 15.49 29.71 -2.06
C GLY A 99 16.78 29.88 -2.86
N GLY A 100 16.68 30.05 -4.18
CA GLY A 100 17.85 30.04 -5.07
C GLY A 100 18.68 31.32 -5.14
N THR A 101 18.32 32.36 -4.40
CA THR A 101 19.00 33.66 -4.51
C THR A 101 20.28 33.76 -3.71
N THR A 102 20.53 32.92 -2.69
CA THR A 102 21.77 33.04 -1.88
C THR A 102 22.67 31.83 -2.03
N SER A 103 22.17 30.62 -1.78
CA SER A 103 23.00 29.41 -1.85
C SER A 103 23.39 29.04 -3.29
N TYR A 104 22.48 29.14 -4.26
CA TYR A 104 22.81 28.86 -5.67
C TYR A 104 23.53 30.02 -6.35
N GLN A 105 23.33 31.28 -5.91
CA GLN A 105 24.06 32.40 -6.51
C GLN A 105 25.57 32.28 -6.32
N ASN A 106 26.05 31.79 -5.17
CA ASN A 106 27.48 31.55 -4.96
C ASN A 106 28.04 30.53 -5.98
N ILE A 107 27.30 29.44 -6.22
CA ILE A 107 27.66 28.41 -7.19
C ILE A 107 27.59 28.95 -8.63
N ILE A 108 26.55 29.74 -8.95
CA ILE A 108 26.38 30.37 -10.27
C ILE A 108 27.51 31.35 -10.55
N ASN A 109 27.86 32.20 -9.59
CA ASN A 109 28.92 33.20 -9.73
C ASN A 109 30.31 32.55 -9.84
N GLN A 110 30.56 31.51 -9.04
CA GLN A 110 31.78 30.71 -9.13
C GLN A 110 31.88 29.96 -10.48
N SER A 111 30.76 29.42 -10.98
CA SER A 111 30.75 28.70 -12.25
C SER A 111 30.89 29.65 -13.44
N ALA A 112 30.18 30.79 -13.43
CA ALA A 112 30.25 31.81 -14.48
C ALA A 112 31.66 32.37 -14.65
N SER A 113 32.35 32.62 -13.52
CA SER A 113 33.74 33.10 -13.54
C SER A 113 34.74 32.08 -14.11
N GLN A 114 34.43 30.78 -14.05
CA GLN A 114 35.27 29.72 -14.62
C GLN A 114 34.94 29.38 -16.07
N SER A 115 33.70 29.57 -16.51
CA SER A 115 33.20 29.03 -17.78
C SER A 115 32.87 30.07 -18.84
N HIS A 116 33.11 31.37 -18.59
CA HIS A 116 32.80 32.49 -19.49
C HIS A 116 31.33 32.55 -19.96
N VAL A 117 30.43 31.79 -19.33
CA VAL A 117 29.01 31.75 -19.68
C VAL A 117 28.25 32.77 -18.83
N SER A 118 27.25 33.41 -19.44
CA SER A 118 26.36 34.32 -18.70
C SER A 118 25.70 33.62 -17.51
N SER A 119 25.61 34.30 -16.37
CA SER A 119 24.90 33.82 -15.18
C SER A 119 23.43 33.48 -15.47
N SER A 120 22.78 34.18 -16.42
CA SER A 120 21.40 33.88 -16.84
C SER A 120 21.27 32.51 -17.53
N THR A 121 22.26 32.12 -18.32
CA THR A 121 22.31 30.82 -18.99
C THR A 121 22.49 29.70 -17.97
N ILE A 122 23.40 29.87 -17.00
CA ILE A 122 23.64 28.89 -15.93
C ILE A 122 22.40 28.74 -15.05
N GLN A 123 21.74 29.84 -14.68
CA GLN A 123 20.51 29.80 -13.90
C GLN A 123 19.39 29.04 -14.64
N SER A 124 19.22 29.30 -15.94
CA SER A 124 18.23 28.61 -16.78
C SER A 124 18.51 27.12 -16.85
N ALA A 125 19.79 26.74 -17.05
CA ALA A 125 20.22 25.35 -17.04
C ALA A 125 19.97 24.66 -15.70
N LEU A 126 20.25 25.33 -14.58
CA LEU A 126 19.99 24.81 -13.23
C LEU A 126 18.49 24.58 -12.98
N ILE A 127 17.62 25.48 -13.45
CA ILE A 127 16.17 25.30 -13.32
C ILE A 127 15.72 24.05 -14.10
N ILE A 128 16.19 23.90 -15.35
CA ILE A 128 15.85 22.75 -16.19
C ILE A 128 16.33 21.45 -15.53
N VAL A 129 17.59 21.39 -15.10
CA VAL A 129 18.15 20.22 -14.41
C VAL A 129 17.39 19.94 -13.12
N GLY A 130 17.06 20.97 -12.34
CA GLY A 130 16.28 20.84 -11.11
C GLY A 130 14.91 20.22 -11.35
N ILE A 131 14.18 20.67 -12.37
CA ILE A 131 12.89 20.09 -12.75
C ILE A 131 13.05 18.62 -13.17
N VAL A 132 14.05 18.30 -13.98
CA VAL A 132 14.31 16.91 -14.42
C VAL A 132 14.60 16.01 -13.22
N VAL A 133 15.47 16.43 -12.30
CA VAL A 133 15.80 15.70 -11.07
C VAL A 133 14.55 15.49 -10.20
N LEU A 134 13.70 16.51 -10.08
CA LEU A 134 12.45 16.44 -9.33
C LEU A 134 11.46 15.43 -9.93
N VAL A 135 11.31 15.41 -11.27
CA VAL A 135 10.44 14.45 -11.96
C VAL A 135 10.97 13.02 -11.85
N ILE A 136 12.28 12.82 -12.02
CA ILE A 136 12.92 11.51 -11.82
C ILE A 136 12.75 11.06 -10.36
N GLY A 137 12.96 11.96 -9.41
CA GLY A 137 12.76 11.71 -7.98
C GLY A 137 11.32 11.28 -7.66
N LEU A 138 10.32 11.90 -8.29
CA LEU A 138 8.93 11.48 -8.17
C LEU A 138 8.72 10.05 -8.71
N ALA A 139 9.25 9.73 -9.88
CA ALA A 139 9.13 8.38 -10.46
C ALA A 139 9.80 7.31 -9.58
N ILE A 140 10.98 7.60 -9.03
CA ILE A 140 11.67 6.73 -8.08
C ILE A 140 10.85 6.58 -6.79
N GLY A 141 10.34 7.68 -6.25
CA GLY A 141 9.49 7.67 -5.04
C GLY A 141 8.22 6.85 -5.22
N LEU A 142 7.60 6.91 -6.39
CA LEU A 142 6.47 6.04 -6.76
C LEU A 142 6.86 4.57 -6.79
N GLY A 143 7.99 4.25 -7.42
CA GLY A 143 8.51 2.88 -7.48
C GLY A 143 8.81 2.31 -6.09
N ILE A 144 9.47 3.10 -5.24
CA ILE A 144 9.77 2.74 -3.85
C ILE A 144 8.49 2.58 -3.04
N GLY A 145 7.54 3.53 -3.13
CA GLY A 145 6.26 3.46 -2.43
C GLY A 145 5.45 2.23 -2.82
N ALA A 146 5.36 1.91 -4.11
CA ALA A 146 4.70 0.71 -4.61
C ALA A 146 5.43 -0.58 -4.16
N GLY A 147 6.76 -0.61 -4.27
CA GLY A 147 7.59 -1.76 -3.88
C GLY A 147 7.49 -2.07 -2.39
N LEU A 148 7.72 -1.07 -1.53
CA LEU A 148 7.58 -1.22 -0.08
C LEU A 148 6.14 -1.46 0.34
N GLY A 149 5.16 -0.86 -0.35
CA GLY A 149 3.74 -1.15 -0.15
C GLY A 149 3.39 -2.60 -0.46
N ALA A 150 3.98 -3.19 -1.50
CA ALA A 150 3.81 -4.60 -1.84
C ALA A 150 4.45 -5.51 -0.78
N LEU A 151 5.66 -5.19 -0.32
CA LEU A 151 6.35 -5.94 0.75
C LEU A 151 5.55 -5.88 2.07
N GLY A 152 5.09 -4.70 2.46
CA GLY A 152 4.18 -4.53 3.58
C GLY A 152 2.89 -5.32 3.38
N GLY A 153 2.34 -5.29 2.16
CA GLY A 153 1.13 -6.02 1.80
C GLY A 153 1.26 -7.53 1.95
N LEU A 154 2.40 -8.10 1.55
CA LEU A 154 2.71 -9.52 1.76
C LEU A 154 2.76 -9.88 3.25
N ALA A 155 3.47 -9.09 4.05
CA ALA A 155 3.55 -9.30 5.50
C ALA A 155 2.16 -9.14 6.19
N GLY A 156 1.35 -8.21 5.71
CA GLY A 156 0.02 -7.92 6.24
C GLY A 156 -1.02 -9.00 5.91
N LYS A 157 -0.89 -9.65 4.74
CA LYS A 157 -1.82 -10.70 4.30
C LYS A 157 -1.90 -11.86 5.29
N ASN A 158 -0.76 -12.35 5.79
CA ASN A 158 -0.71 -13.45 6.76
C ASN A 158 -1.35 -13.10 8.11
N HIS A 159 -1.52 -11.81 8.40
CA HIS A 159 -2.14 -11.31 9.63
C HIS A 159 -3.61 -10.89 9.43
N SER A 160 -4.16 -11.07 8.22
CA SER A 160 -5.53 -10.72 7.93
C SER A 160 -6.49 -11.73 8.57
N ARG A 161 -7.51 -11.23 9.28
CA ARG A 161 -8.60 -12.04 9.84
C ARG A 161 -9.78 -12.18 8.88
N VAL A 162 -9.65 -11.62 7.68
CA VAL A 162 -10.66 -11.71 6.63
C VAL A 162 -10.54 -13.12 6.05
N VAL A 163 -11.40 -14.01 6.52
CA VAL A 163 -11.61 -15.32 5.88
C VAL A 163 -11.96 -15.02 4.42
N ALA A 164 -11.13 -15.47 3.49
CA ALA A 164 -11.43 -15.34 2.08
C ALA A 164 -12.82 -15.93 1.87
N ALA A 165 -13.79 -15.10 1.49
CA ALA A 165 -15.10 -15.60 1.12
C ALA A 165 -14.87 -16.72 0.10
N PRO A 166 -15.46 -17.92 0.28
CA PRO A 166 -15.26 -19.02 -0.64
C PRO A 166 -15.48 -18.47 -2.02
N ALA A 167 -14.48 -18.61 -2.89
CA ALA A 167 -14.60 -18.19 -4.28
C ALA A 167 -15.93 -18.76 -4.75
N ASN A 168 -16.87 -17.89 -5.15
CA ASN A 168 -18.12 -18.32 -5.75
C ASN A 168 -17.71 -19.36 -6.78
N TYR A 169 -17.97 -20.64 -6.48
CA TYR A 169 -17.97 -21.65 -7.50
C TYR A 169 -18.86 -21.06 -8.58
N PRO A 170 -18.44 -21.05 -9.86
CA PRO A 170 -19.36 -20.70 -10.91
C PRO A 170 -20.60 -21.54 -10.65
N ASP A 171 -21.70 -20.86 -10.36
CA ASP A 171 -23.02 -21.45 -10.44
C ASP A 171 -23.06 -22.02 -11.86
N SER A 172 -22.84 -23.33 -11.95
CA SER A 172 -22.87 -24.08 -13.19
C SER A 172 -24.33 -24.11 -13.60
N GLY A 173 -24.83 -22.94 -14.02
CA GLY A 173 -26.10 -22.78 -14.67
C GLY A 173 -26.03 -23.57 -15.97
N ALA A 174 -26.96 -24.52 -16.07
CA ALA A 174 -27.26 -25.37 -17.22
C ALA A 174 -26.35 -26.59 -17.43
N TYR A 175 -26.61 -27.64 -16.66
CA TYR A 175 -26.79 -28.96 -17.29
C TYR A 175 -28.26 -29.08 -17.71
N PRO A 176 -28.60 -29.01 -19.01
CA PRO A 176 -29.88 -29.48 -19.50
C PRO A 176 -29.77 -30.98 -19.76
N ASN A 177 -29.87 -31.82 -18.73
CA ASN A 177 -30.39 -33.17 -18.91
C ASN A 177 -30.73 -33.80 -17.56
N SER A 178 -31.98 -33.68 -17.15
CA SER A 178 -32.59 -34.67 -16.27
C SER A 178 -32.83 -35.94 -17.11
N THR A 179 -31.79 -36.74 -17.34
CA THR A 179 -32.00 -38.15 -17.63
C THR A 179 -32.54 -38.80 -16.36
N PRO A 180 -33.70 -39.48 -16.40
CA PRO A 180 -34.18 -40.26 -15.27
C PRO A 180 -33.10 -41.25 -14.91
N TYR A 181 -32.58 -41.18 -13.69
CA TYR A 181 -31.81 -42.29 -13.15
C TYR A 181 -32.71 -43.53 -13.21
N PRO A 182 -32.28 -44.63 -13.85
CA PRO A 182 -32.95 -45.89 -13.66
C PRO A 182 -32.78 -46.26 -12.20
N ASP A 183 -33.92 -46.43 -11.53
CA ASP A 183 -34.06 -47.07 -10.24
C ASP A 183 -33.29 -48.40 -10.28
N SER A 184 -32.08 -48.37 -9.72
CA SER A 184 -31.20 -49.50 -9.62
C SER A 184 -31.05 -49.80 -8.13
N ASN A 185 -31.75 -50.87 -7.75
CA ASN A 185 -31.63 -51.65 -6.53
C ASN A 185 -32.53 -51.23 -5.38
N ALA A 186 -33.84 -51.48 -5.56
CA ALA A 186 -34.57 -52.24 -4.56
C ALA A 186 -33.92 -53.64 -4.41
N ASP A 187 -32.99 -53.77 -3.46
CA ASP A 187 -32.56 -55.07 -2.96
C ASP A 187 -33.65 -55.61 -2.00
N PRO A 188 -34.30 -56.75 -2.28
CA PRO A 188 -35.33 -57.32 -1.41
C PRO A 188 -34.76 -58.02 -0.16
N ASN A 189 -33.44 -58.13 0.00
CA ASN A 189 -32.82 -58.78 1.16
C ASN A 189 -32.13 -57.77 2.08
N GLY A 190 -32.94 -57.09 2.88
CA GLY A 190 -32.48 -56.26 4.00
C GLY A 190 -31.65 -57.06 5.01
N GLY A 191 -30.34 -56.94 4.91
CA GLY A 191 -29.42 -57.17 6.02
C GLY A 191 -29.28 -55.88 6.85
N PRO A 192 -29.14 -55.97 8.19
CA PRO A 192 -28.96 -54.79 9.03
C PRO A 192 -27.64 -54.08 8.71
N TYR A 193 -27.72 -52.80 8.39
CA TYR A 193 -26.56 -51.94 8.20
C TYR A 193 -25.75 -51.83 9.51
N PRO A 194 -24.41 -51.88 9.45
CA PRO A 194 -23.57 -51.67 10.63
C PRO A 194 -23.71 -50.24 11.14
N ALA A 195 -23.84 -50.09 12.46
CA ALA A 195 -23.84 -48.81 13.13
C ALA A 195 -22.54 -48.04 12.84
N SER A 196 -22.67 -46.80 12.39
CA SER A 196 -21.56 -45.87 12.28
C SER A 196 -20.98 -45.60 13.67
N THR A 197 -19.70 -45.94 13.84
CA THR A 197 -18.94 -45.68 15.06
C THR A 197 -18.67 -44.18 15.24
N PRO A 198 -18.78 -43.64 16.47
CA PRO A 198 -18.43 -42.26 16.78
C PRO A 198 -16.94 -41.98 16.52
N ASP A 199 -16.64 -40.82 15.93
CA ASP A 199 -15.30 -40.27 15.79
C ASP A 199 -14.66 -40.04 17.19
N PRO A 200 -13.54 -40.70 17.54
CA PRO A 200 -12.93 -40.60 18.87
C PRO A 200 -12.17 -39.28 19.12
N ASN A 201 -12.01 -38.41 18.12
CA ASN A 201 -11.15 -37.21 18.22
C ASN A 201 -11.93 -35.89 18.35
N GLY A 202 -13.22 -35.95 18.69
CA GLY A 202 -14.02 -34.78 19.06
C GLY A 202 -13.58 -34.17 20.40
N GLY A 203 -12.51 -33.39 20.37
CA GLY A 203 -12.04 -32.61 21.53
C GLY A 203 -13.13 -31.64 22.03
N PRO A 204 -13.21 -31.39 23.35
CA PRO A 204 -14.26 -30.58 23.94
C PRO A 204 -14.14 -29.10 23.52
N TYR A 205 -15.25 -28.57 22.99
CA TYR A 205 -15.41 -27.13 22.77
C TYR A 205 -15.37 -26.38 24.11
N PRO A 206 -14.63 -25.26 24.24
CA PRO A 206 -14.62 -24.47 25.45
C PRO A 206 -15.98 -23.80 25.67
N ALA A 207 -16.52 -23.98 26.87
CA ALA A 207 -17.75 -23.34 27.31
C ALA A 207 -17.57 -21.83 27.41
N SER A 208 -18.41 -21.08 26.69
CA SER A 208 -18.56 -19.64 26.86
C SER A 208 -19.26 -19.35 28.18
N THR A 209 -18.53 -18.75 29.13
CA THR A 209 -19.10 -18.15 30.34
C THR A 209 -19.97 -16.94 29.98
N PRO A 210 -21.20 -16.82 30.52
CA PRO A 210 -21.99 -15.60 30.41
C PRO A 210 -21.44 -14.56 31.39
N ASP A 211 -21.09 -13.39 30.86
CA ASP A 211 -20.71 -12.22 31.66
C ASP A 211 -21.98 -11.60 32.27
N GLN A 212 -22.02 -11.52 33.60
CA GLN A 212 -23.05 -10.82 34.38
C GLN A 212 -22.38 -9.65 35.11
N SER A 213 -22.63 -8.42 34.65
CA SER A 213 -23.00 -7.22 35.43
C SER A 213 -22.84 -5.96 34.60
#